data_AF-A0A3N5RIP1-F1
#
_entry.id   AF-A0A3N5RIP1-F1
#
_cell.length_a   1.000
_cell.length_b   1.000
_cell.length_c   1.000
_cell.angle_alpha   90.00
_cell.angle_beta   90.00
_cell.angle_gamma   90.00
#
_symmetry.space_group_name_H-M   'P 1'
#
loop_
_entity.id
_entity.type
_entity.pdbx_description
1 polymer ?
#
loop_
_entity_poly.entity_id
_entity_poly.type
_entity_poly.pdbx_seq_one_letter_code
_entity_poly.pdbx_strand_id
1 'polypeptide(L)' 'MIKLTHGVTILSVLTISILLISFSIVWAVDIKGTVANDNIMGTANDDDMRGFRGNDILNGLQGNDEIQGEGG' A
#
# COMPACT_ATOMS: atom_id res chain seq x y z
N MET A 1 -23.72 -38.11 7.15
CA MET A 1 -23.18 -37.26 6.06
C MET A 1 -23.06 -35.75 6.40
N ILE A 2 -23.30 -35.30 7.65
CA ILE A 2 -23.36 -33.86 8.00
C ILE A 2 -21.99 -33.25 8.39
N LYS A 3 -20.98 -34.07 8.74
CA LYS A 3 -19.68 -33.57 9.25
C LYS A 3 -18.78 -32.90 8.20
N LEU A 4 -18.88 -33.29 6.92
CA LEU A 4 -18.01 -32.74 5.86
C LEU A 4 -18.47 -31.35 5.41
N THR A 5 -19.78 -31.14 5.29
CA THR A 5 -20.36 -29.87 4.83
C THR A 5 -20.06 -28.72 5.78
N HIS A 6 -20.19 -28.92 7.10
CA HIS A 6 -19.87 -27.88 8.08
C HIS A 6 -18.37 -27.54 8.14
N GLY A 7 -17.49 -28.54 7.98
CA GLY A 7 -16.05 -28.32 7.92
C GLY A 7 -15.64 -27.50 6.69
N VAL A 8 -16.25 -27.77 5.54
CA VAL A 8 -16.04 -27.00 4.30
C VAL A 8 -16.55 -25.57 4.45
N THR A 9 -17.70 -25.34 5.09
CA THR A 9 -18.21 -23.97 5.31
C THR A 9 -17.37 -23.15 6.29
N ILE A 10 -16.78 -23.77 7.31
CA ILE A 10 -15.89 -23.06 8.24
C ILE A 10 -14.56 -22.71 7.57
N LEU A 11 -14.02 -23.64 6.78
CA LEU A 11 -12.78 -23.42 6.03
C LEU A 11 -12.93 -22.30 4.99
N SER A 12 -14.06 -22.24 4.28
CA SER A 12 -14.33 -21.15 3.33
C SER A 12 -14.48 -19.79 4.00
N VAL A 13 -15.16 -19.71 5.16
CA VAL A 13 -15.28 -18.46 5.92
C VAL A 13 -13.91 -18.00 6.44
N LEU A 14 -13.07 -18.91 6.91
CA LEU A 14 -11.72 -18.59 7.39
C LEU A 14 -10.81 -18.09 6.26
N THR A 15 -10.82 -18.76 5.10
CA THR A 15 -9.98 -18.36 3.96
C THR A 15 -10.43 -17.03 3.34
N ILE A 16 -11.75 -16.79 3.24
CA ILE A 16 -12.29 -15.50 2.79
C ILE A 16 -11.89 -14.38 3.77
N SER A 17 -11.97 -14.64 5.07
CA SER A 17 -11.57 -13.64 6.08
C SER A 17 -10.08 -13.28 5.96
N ILE A 18 -9.20 -14.27 5.81
CA ILE A 18 -7.76 -14.05 5.63
C ILE A 18 -7.47 -13.28 4.33
N LEU A 19 -8.16 -13.62 3.23
CA LEU A 19 -8.05 -12.91 1.95
C LEU A 19 -8.48 -11.43 2.07
N LEU A 20 -9.57 -11.15 2.78
CA LEU A 20 -10.08 -9.78 3.01
C LEU A 20 -9.18 -8.96 3.94
N ILE A 21 -8.59 -9.59 4.96
CA ILE A 21 -7.61 -8.96 5.85
C ILE A 21 -6.34 -8.58 5.09
N SER A 22 -5.90 -9.41 4.14
CA SER A 22 -4.70 -9.16 3.32
C SER A 22 -4.84 -7.95 2.40
N PHE A 23 -6.08 -7.63 1.98
CA PHE A 23 -6.40 -6.44 1.20
C PHE A 23 -6.45 -5.16 2.05
N SER A 24 -6.50 -5.28 3.38
CA SER A 24 -6.79 -4.17 4.30
C SER A 24 -5.58 -3.64 5.08
N ILE A 25 -4.35 -4.10 4.82
CA ILE A 25 -3.20 -3.82 5.70
C ILE A 25 -2.24 -2.72 5.21
N VAL A 26 -2.38 -2.14 4.01
CA VAL A 26 -1.55 -0.99 3.62
C VAL A 26 -2.42 0.03 2.87
N TRP A 27 -2.88 1.05 3.58
CA TRP A 27 -3.50 2.23 2.96
C TRP A 27 -2.46 3.23 2.47
N ALA A 28 -1.17 2.95 2.69
CA ALA A 28 -0.07 3.70 2.09
C ALA A 28 -0.01 3.43 0.58
N VAL A 29 -0.27 4.44 -0.25
CA VAL A 29 0.04 4.32 -1.68
C VAL A 29 1.56 4.38 -1.82
N ASP A 30 2.18 3.33 -2.38
CA ASP A 30 3.62 3.28 -2.64
C ASP A 30 3.93 4.02 -3.96
N ILE A 31 4.57 5.18 -3.87
CA ILE A 31 4.86 6.09 -5.00
C ILE A 31 6.39 6.26 -5.12
N LYS A 32 6.94 5.93 -6.29
CA LYS A 32 8.40 5.92 -6.53
C LYS A 32 8.79 6.75 -7.73
N GLY A 33 9.80 7.59 -7.54
CA GLY A 33 10.52 8.31 -8.57
C GLY A 33 11.52 7.44 -9.31
N THR A 34 12.39 8.09 -10.05
CA THR A 34 13.38 7.52 -10.97
C THR A 34 14.79 7.96 -10.57
N VAL A 35 15.76 7.83 -11.48
CA VAL A 35 17.13 8.34 -11.25
C VAL A 35 17.32 9.76 -11.81
N ALA A 36 16.25 10.36 -12.32
CA ALA A 36 16.23 11.71 -12.87
C ALA A 36 15.44 12.64 -11.93
N ASN A 37 15.39 13.93 -12.25
CA ASN A 37 14.61 14.89 -11.48
C ASN A 37 13.12 14.66 -11.72
N ASP A 38 12.38 14.27 -10.69
CA ASP A 38 10.95 13.99 -10.76
C ASP A 38 10.09 15.07 -10.09
N ASN A 39 8.83 15.16 -10.51
CA ASN A 39 7.80 15.96 -9.84
C ASN A 39 6.62 15.04 -9.53
N ILE A 40 6.55 14.61 -8.28
CA ILE A 40 5.68 13.54 -7.81
C ILE A 40 4.66 14.12 -6.85
N MET A 41 3.39 13.83 -7.13
CA MET A 41 2.26 14.21 -6.30
C MET A 41 1.61 12.96 -5.69
N GLY A 42 1.45 12.99 -4.38
CA GLY A 42 0.74 12.01 -3.58
C GLY A 42 -0.77 12.07 -3.75
N THR A 43 -1.48 11.40 -2.86
CA THR A 43 -2.93 11.26 -2.84
C THR A 43 -3.53 12.01 -1.65
N ALA A 44 -4.81 11.80 -1.36
CA ALA A 44 -5.42 12.37 -0.16
C ALA A 44 -5.39 11.40 1.05
N ASN A 45 -4.68 10.28 0.90
CA ASN A 45 -4.48 9.27 1.94
C ASN A 45 -3.01 9.26 2.35
N ASP A 46 -2.70 8.54 3.42
CA ASP A 46 -1.32 8.23 3.78
C ASP A 46 -0.60 7.61 2.56
N ASP A 47 0.60 8.09 2.22
CA ASP A 47 1.43 7.56 1.14
C ASP A 47 2.85 7.17 1.63
N ASP A 48 3.50 6.19 0.97
CA ASP A 48 4.95 5.92 1.10
C ASP A 48 5.62 6.38 -0.21
N MET A 49 6.34 7.51 -0.15
CA MET A 49 6.91 8.18 -1.31
C MET A 49 8.45 8.15 -1.30
N ARG A 50 9.08 7.76 -2.41
CA ARG A 50 10.55 7.75 -2.59
C ARG A 50 11.01 8.47 -3.86
N GLY A 51 11.96 9.40 -3.72
CA GLY A 51 12.56 10.17 -4.83
C GLY A 51 13.72 9.46 -5.56
N PHE A 52 14.55 8.69 -4.83
CA PHE A 52 15.80 8.10 -5.30
C PHE A 52 16.91 9.10 -5.65
N ARG A 53 17.29 9.27 -6.93
CA ARG A 53 18.41 10.14 -7.33
C ARG A 53 17.87 11.22 -8.23
N GLY A 54 18.43 12.43 -8.11
CA GLY A 54 17.96 13.58 -8.86
C GLY A 54 17.35 14.61 -7.93
N ASN A 55 17.16 15.82 -8.43
CA ASN A 55 16.55 16.90 -7.67
C ASN A 55 15.02 16.79 -7.78
N ASP A 56 14.42 16.06 -6.85
CA ASP A 56 12.99 15.75 -6.88
C ASP A 56 12.13 16.77 -6.15
N ILE A 57 10.89 16.91 -6.62
CA ILE A 57 9.82 17.61 -5.90
C ILE A 57 8.79 16.56 -5.52
N LEU A 58 8.69 16.25 -4.23
CA LEU A 58 7.73 15.30 -3.68
C LEU A 58 6.68 16.06 -2.86
N ASN A 59 5.40 15.89 -3.20
CA ASN A 59 4.28 16.52 -2.49
C ASN A 59 3.24 15.47 -2.08
N GLY A 60 3.23 15.07 -0.80
CA GLY A 60 2.29 14.07 -0.27
C GLY A 60 0.83 14.52 -0.16
N LEU A 61 0.54 15.81 -0.28
CA LEU A 61 -0.80 16.39 -0.11
C LEU A 61 -1.42 16.14 1.28
N GLN A 62 -2.49 15.35 1.39
CA GLN A 62 -3.22 15.09 2.63
C GLN A 62 -2.98 13.65 3.07
N GLY A 63 -2.82 13.42 4.36
CA GLY A 63 -2.48 12.09 4.88
C GLY A 63 -1.30 12.21 5.85
N ASN A 64 -0.95 11.09 6.47
CA ASN A 64 0.30 10.94 7.20
C ASN A 64 1.28 10.20 6.29
N ASP A 65 2.01 10.97 5.49
CA ASP A 65 2.90 10.42 4.47
C ASP A 65 4.29 10.13 5.03
N GLU A 66 4.90 9.03 4.56
CA GLU A 66 6.32 8.77 4.70
C GLU A 66 7.02 9.18 3.41
N ILE A 67 7.79 10.28 3.43
CA ILE A 67 8.45 10.83 2.24
C ILE A 67 9.97 10.77 2.39
N GLN A 68 10.64 10.06 1.48
CA GLN A 68 12.08 9.90 1.43
C GLN A 68 12.63 10.48 0.13
N GLY A 69 13.31 11.64 0.21
CA GLY A 69 13.95 12.25 -0.97
C GLY A 69 15.19 11.50 -1.47
N GLU A 70 15.85 10.73 -0.60
CA GLU A 70 17.10 10.03 -0.88
C GLU A 70 18.25 10.95 -1.38
N GLY A 71 18.97 10.58 -2.44
CA GLY A 71 20.29 11.10 -2.80
C GLY A 71 20.28 12.29 -3.77
N GLY A 72 19.34 13.21 -3.58
CA GLY A 72 19.12 14.44 -4.36
C GLY A 72 19.43 15.71 -3.57
#